data_AF-A0A7C0W342-F1
#
_entry.id   AF-A0A7C0W342-F1
#
_cell.length_a   1.000
_cell.length_b   1.000
_cell.length_c   1.000
_cell.angle_alpha   90.00
_cell.angle_beta   90.00
_cell.angle_gamma   90.00
#
_symmetry.space_group_name_H-M   'P 1'
#
loop_
_entity.id
_entity.type
_entity.pdbx_description
1 polymer ?
#
loop_
_entity_poly.entity_id
_entity_poly.type
_entity_poly.pdbx_seq_one_letter_code
_entity_poly.pdbx_strand_id
1 'polypeptide(L)'
;MSDKESEPSAESRERRSLYRHPLAAVGGALVVAGMLGFAILAFVDLSSPVSNPYRGLVTFIGLPVVVLLGAILFLLAFRIQVVRARRRGEHVRFNLRFEPSNPRYMRSLALFGILTAMLLGTVAWGGFKGYEVTDSASFCGEACHTVMNPQWVTYQESPHARVACAECHIGPGASFFVRS
;
A
#
# COMPACT_ATOMS: atom_id res chain seq x y z
N MET A 1 24.35 -14.95 -61.36
CA MET A 1 24.89 -13.80 -60.62
C MET A 1 23.86 -12.69 -60.71
N SER A 2 22.97 -12.59 -59.72
CA SER A 2 21.97 -11.54 -59.65
C SER A 2 21.66 -11.35 -58.17
N ASP A 3 21.94 -10.14 -57.72
CA ASP A 3 22.21 -9.79 -56.34
C ASP A 3 20.94 -9.86 -55.48
N LYS A 4 21.06 -10.53 -54.33
CA LYS A 4 20.08 -10.47 -53.26
C LYS A 4 20.17 -9.07 -52.63
N GLU A 5 19.19 -8.22 -52.93
CA GLU A 5 18.89 -7.08 -52.08
C GLU A 5 18.56 -7.60 -50.68
N SER A 6 19.47 -7.30 -49.75
CA SER A 6 19.33 -7.56 -48.34
C SER A 6 18.36 -6.52 -47.79
N GLU A 7 17.16 -6.97 -47.44
CA GLU A 7 16.21 -6.16 -46.66
C GLU A 7 16.90 -5.67 -45.38
N PRO A 8 16.75 -4.38 -45.01
CA PRO A 8 17.36 -3.86 -43.80
C PRO A 8 16.75 -4.58 -42.60
N SER A 9 17.62 -5.28 -41.87
CA SER A 9 17.32 -5.96 -40.62
C SER A 9 16.54 -5.04 -39.68
N ALA A 10 15.47 -5.58 -39.10
CA ALA A 10 14.66 -4.99 -38.03
C ALA A 10 15.50 -4.78 -36.76
N GLU A 11 16.45 -3.87 -36.85
CA GLU A 11 17.45 -3.52 -35.87
C GLU A 11 16.75 -2.87 -34.67
N SER A 12 16.65 -3.63 -33.59
CA SER A 12 16.35 -3.15 -32.24
C SER A 12 15.08 -2.29 -32.12
N ARG A 13 13.90 -2.92 -32.13
CA ARG A 13 12.81 -2.43 -31.25
C ARG A 13 13.32 -2.55 -29.81
N GLU A 14 14.09 -1.54 -29.38
CA GLU A 14 14.61 -1.40 -28.04
C GLU A 14 13.43 -1.64 -27.11
N ARG A 15 13.43 -2.77 -26.40
CA ARG A 15 12.37 -3.13 -25.46
C ARG A 15 12.37 -2.04 -24.41
N ARG A 16 11.54 -1.00 -24.60
CA ARG A 16 11.38 0.09 -23.65
C ARG A 16 10.75 -0.51 -22.40
N SER A 17 11.63 -0.93 -21.50
CA SER A 17 11.27 -1.44 -20.19
C SER A 17 10.39 -0.39 -19.50
N LEU A 18 9.22 -0.82 -19.04
CA LEU A 18 8.28 -0.02 -18.23
C LEU A 18 8.99 0.67 -17.04
N TYR A 19 10.05 0.04 -16.52
CA TYR A 19 10.87 0.53 -15.42
C TYR A 19 11.82 1.68 -15.78
N ARG A 20 11.99 2.04 -17.06
CA ARG A 20 12.83 3.19 -17.44
C ARG A 20 12.17 4.55 -17.16
N HIS A 21 10.87 4.58 -16.86
CA HIS A 21 10.22 5.82 -16.46
C HIS A 21 10.50 6.11 -14.97
N PRO A 22 11.11 7.25 -14.60
CA PRO A 22 11.55 7.51 -13.22
C PRO A 22 10.39 7.43 -12.22
N LEU A 23 9.20 7.89 -12.60
CA LEU A 23 8.00 7.78 -11.74
C LEU A 23 7.57 6.33 -11.47
N ALA A 24 7.71 5.42 -12.44
CA ALA A 24 7.36 4.01 -12.24
C ALA A 24 8.39 3.32 -11.34
N ALA A 25 9.67 3.65 -11.48
CA ALA A 25 10.73 3.15 -10.61
C ALA A 25 10.55 3.63 -9.16
N VAL A 26 10.27 4.93 -8.96
CA VAL A 26 10.02 5.50 -7.63
C VAL A 26 8.75 4.91 -7.01
N GLY A 27 7.64 4.85 -7.76
CA GLY A 27 6.39 4.25 -7.27
C GLY A 27 6.56 2.78 -6.88
N GLY A 28 7.23 1.99 -7.73
CA GLY A 28 7.54 0.59 -7.43
C GLY A 28 8.45 0.43 -6.21
N ALA A 29 9.49 1.27 -6.08
CA ALA A 29 10.40 1.24 -4.93
C ALA A 29 9.68 1.58 -3.62
N LEU A 30 8.78 2.57 -3.63
CA LEU A 30 7.96 2.93 -2.47
C LEU A 30 7.02 1.80 -2.04
N VAL A 31 6.39 1.10 -2.99
CA VAL A 31 5.54 -0.06 -2.68
C VAL A 31 6.37 -1.15 -2.02
N VAL A 32 7.50 -1.53 -2.62
CA VAL A 32 8.34 -2.62 -2.10
C VAL A 32 8.92 -2.27 -0.73
N ALA A 33 9.50 -1.07 -0.59
CA ALA A 33 10.07 -0.61 0.68
C ALA A 33 8.99 -0.45 1.76
N GLY A 34 7.83 0.10 1.40
CA GLY A 34 6.70 0.28 2.31
C GLY A 34 6.12 -1.05 2.79
N MET A 35 5.96 -2.03 1.89
CA MET A 35 5.46 -3.36 2.25
C MET A 35 6.46 -4.13 3.10
N LEU A 36 7.76 -4.04 2.78
CA LEU A 36 8.80 -4.66 3.59
C LEU A 36 8.86 -4.02 4.99
N GLY A 37 8.84 -2.69 5.06
CA GLY A 37 8.79 -1.95 6.31
C GLY A 37 7.56 -2.32 7.13
N PHE A 38 6.40 -2.46 6.48
CA PHE A 38 5.15 -2.84 7.15
C PHE A 38 5.27 -4.23 7.75
N ALA A 39 5.78 -5.20 6.99
CA ALA A 39 5.97 -6.55 7.48
C ALA A 39 6.92 -6.60 8.69
N ILE A 40 8.03 -5.87 8.64
CA ILE A 40 9.01 -5.82 9.74
C ILE A 40 8.38 -5.17 10.98
N LEU A 41 7.78 -3.99 10.85
CA LEU A 41 7.20 -3.30 12.00
C LEU A 41 5.98 -4.01 12.56
N ALA A 42 5.14 -4.61 11.71
CA ALA A 42 4.03 -5.44 12.16
C ALA A 42 4.53 -6.66 12.93
N PHE A 43 5.62 -7.30 12.49
CA PHE A 43 6.24 -8.39 13.23
C PHE A 43 6.81 -7.93 14.58
N VAL A 44 7.46 -6.77 14.64
CA VAL A 44 7.95 -6.17 15.88
C VAL A 44 6.79 -5.86 16.82
N ASP A 45 5.69 -5.31 16.31
CA ASP A 45 4.52 -4.98 17.11
C ASP A 45 3.85 -6.22 17.73
N LEU A 46 3.81 -7.33 16.98
CA LEU A 46 3.27 -8.61 17.44
C LEU A 46 4.17 -9.34 18.45
N SER A 47 5.48 -9.07 18.45
CA SER A 47 6.48 -9.79 19.26
C SER A 47 7.01 -8.99 20.44
N SER A 48 6.86 -7.66 20.44
CA SER A 48 7.43 -6.80 21.47
C SER A 48 6.50 -6.66 22.68
N PRO A 49 6.97 -6.97 23.90
CA PRO A 49 6.20 -6.74 25.13
C PRO A 49 6.15 -5.26 25.54
N VAL A 50 6.97 -4.40 24.91
CA VAL A 50 7.01 -2.96 25.19
C VAL A 50 5.99 -2.26 24.30
N SER A 51 5.01 -1.59 24.92
CA SER A 51 4.04 -0.74 24.23
C SER A 51 4.64 0.64 23.94
N ASN A 52 4.45 1.13 22.71
CA ASN A 52 4.79 2.49 22.32
C ASN A 52 3.62 3.08 21.52
N PRO A 53 2.99 4.18 21.97
CA PRO A 53 1.82 4.78 21.31
C PRO A 53 2.06 5.14 19.84
N TYR A 54 3.28 5.53 19.48
CA TYR A 54 3.62 5.95 18.13
C TYR A 54 3.92 4.80 17.18
N ARG A 55 4.31 3.62 17.72
CA ARG A 55 4.66 2.46 16.88
C ARG A 55 3.44 1.99 16.09
N GLY A 56 2.28 1.87 16.74
CA GLY A 56 1.03 1.49 16.10
C GLY A 56 0.63 2.47 15.00
N LEU A 57 0.74 3.77 15.27
CA LEU A 57 0.43 4.83 14.30
C LEU A 57 1.31 4.76 13.04
N VAL A 58 2.64 4.65 13.22
CA VAL A 58 3.58 4.57 12.09
C VAL A 58 3.37 3.27 11.30
N THR A 59 3.16 2.16 12.00
CA THR A 59 3.04 0.83 11.39
C THR A 59 1.74 0.65 10.63
N PHE A 60 0.60 1.00 11.25
CA PHE A 60 -0.72 0.66 10.73
C PHE A 60 -1.39 1.81 9.96
N ILE A 61 -0.91 3.05 10.09
CA ILE A 61 -1.41 4.19 9.32
C ILE A 61 -0.32 4.73 8.38
N GLY A 62 0.86 5.06 8.91
CA GLY A 62 1.93 5.67 8.12
C GLY A 62 2.39 4.82 6.93
N LEU A 63 2.76 3.56 7.18
CA LEU A 63 3.28 2.67 6.14
C LEU A 63 2.24 2.26 5.09
N PRO A 64 0.99 1.89 5.44
CA PRO A 64 -0.05 1.65 4.45
C PRO A 64 -0.32 2.87 3.56
N VAL A 65 -0.25 4.10 4.09
CA VAL A 65 -0.35 5.32 3.29
C VAL A 65 0.81 5.43 2.30
N VAL A 66 2.06 5.18 2.73
CA VAL A 66 3.22 5.19 1.82
C VAL A 66 3.08 4.14 0.71
N VAL A 67 2.61 2.92 1.05
CA VAL A 67 2.35 1.85 0.08
C VAL A 67 1.28 2.27 -0.93
N LEU A 68 0.17 2.87 -0.47
CA LEU A 68 -0.90 3.38 -1.32
C LEU A 68 -0.40 4.50 -2.25
N LEU A 69 0.37 5.45 -1.73
CA LEU A 69 0.96 6.52 -2.53
C LEU A 69 1.92 5.97 -3.59
N GLY A 70 2.77 5.00 -3.23
CA GLY A 70 3.63 4.30 -4.17
C GLY A 70 2.84 3.60 -5.29
N ALA A 71 1.75 2.91 -4.93
CA ALA A 71 0.88 2.22 -5.88
C ALA A 71 0.17 3.21 -6.81
N ILE A 72 -0.33 4.34 -6.29
CA ILE A 72 -0.94 5.41 -7.09
C ILE A 72 0.08 6.00 -8.07
N LEU A 73 1.30 6.31 -7.62
CA LEU A 73 2.37 6.80 -8.49
C LEU A 73 2.74 5.79 -9.58
N PHE A 74 2.83 4.51 -9.24
CA PHE A 74 3.09 3.44 -10.20
C PHE A 74 1.99 3.34 -11.26
N LEU A 75 0.72 3.35 -10.85
CA LEU A 75 -0.43 3.32 -11.75
C LEU A 75 -0.49 4.58 -12.63
N LEU A 76 -0.19 5.76 -12.08
CA LEU A 76 -0.14 7.01 -12.83
C LEU A 76 0.97 6.99 -13.88
N ALA A 77 2.17 6.52 -13.52
CA ALA A 77 3.28 6.35 -14.45
C ALA A 77 2.91 5.40 -15.59
N PHE A 78 2.26 4.27 -15.26
CA PHE A 78 1.76 3.33 -16.26
C PHE A 78 0.74 3.99 -17.19
N ARG A 79 -0.24 4.74 -16.66
CA ARG A 79 -1.25 5.45 -17.46
C ARG A 79 -0.61 6.49 -18.39
N ILE A 80 0.33 7.29 -17.89
CA ILE A 80 1.06 8.28 -18.70
C ILE A 80 1.81 7.59 -19.85
N GLN A 81 2.48 6.47 -19.57
CA GLN A 81 3.22 5.72 -20.59
C GLN A 81 2.30 5.16 -21.67
N VAL A 82 1.15 4.60 -21.29
CA VAL A 82 0.15 4.08 -22.23
C VAL A 82 -0.44 5.21 -23.09
N VAL A 83 -0.79 6.35 -22.48
CA VAL A 83 -1.33 7.50 -23.23
C VAL A 83 -0.28 8.07 -24.19
N ARG A 84 0.98 8.19 -23.77
CA ARG A 84 2.07 8.65 -24.63
C ARG A 84 2.34 7.68 -25.79
N ALA A 85 2.28 6.37 -25.56
CA ALA A 85 2.42 5.36 -26.62
C ALA A 85 1.30 5.48 -27.66
N ARG A 86 0.04 5.59 -27.20
CA ARG A 86 -1.12 5.79 -28.10
C ARG A 86 -1.03 7.09 -28.91
N ARG A 87 -0.60 8.19 -28.28
CA ARG A 87 -0.38 9.48 -28.99
C ARG A 87 0.71 9.41 -30.06
N ARG A 88 1.66 8.48 -29.95
CA ARG A 88 2.71 8.23 -30.94
C ARG A 88 2.29 7.26 -32.06
N GLY A 89 1.01 6.87 -32.10
CA GLY A 89 0.48 5.93 -33.09
C GLY A 89 0.78 4.46 -32.78
N GLU A 90 1.35 4.13 -31.62
CA GLU A 90 1.52 2.73 -31.23
C GLU A 90 0.15 2.11 -30.86
N HIS A 91 -0.24 1.05 -31.57
CA HIS A 91 -1.44 0.29 -31.27
C HIS A 91 -1.23 -0.58 -30.03
N VAL A 92 -1.34 0.03 -28.84
CA VAL A 92 -1.35 -0.68 -27.56
C VAL A 92 -2.72 -1.35 -27.36
N ARG A 93 -2.87 -2.57 -27.87
CA ARG A 93 -4.03 -3.43 -27.63
C ARG A 93 -3.84 -4.20 -26.32
N PHE A 94 -4.57 -3.81 -25.27
CA PHE A 94 -4.76 -4.65 -24.09
C PHE A 94 -5.81 -5.71 -24.42
N ASN A 95 -5.39 -6.79 -25.07
CA ASN A 95 -6.27 -7.94 -25.21
C ASN A 95 -6.08 -8.80 -23.96
N LEU A 96 -7.06 -8.83 -23.06
CA LEU A 96 -7.10 -9.84 -21.99
C LEU A 96 -7.47 -11.19 -22.64
N ARG A 97 -6.53 -11.77 -23.38
CA ARG A 97 -6.62 -13.17 -23.78
C ARG A 97 -6.09 -14.01 -22.64
N PHE A 98 -7.01 -14.67 -21.95
CA PHE A 98 -6.65 -15.69 -20.98
C PHE A 98 -6.03 -16.87 -21.74
N GLU A 99 -4.71 -16.99 -21.71
CA GLU A 99 -3.96 -18.03 -22.41
C GLU A 99 -3.31 -19.01 -21.40
N PRO A 100 -4.08 -19.97 -20.85
CA PRO A 100 -3.60 -20.90 -19.83
C PRO A 100 -2.51 -21.86 -20.34
N SER A 101 -2.37 -22.00 -21.66
CA SER A 101 -1.36 -22.86 -22.30
C SER A 101 0.07 -22.31 -22.19
N ASN A 102 0.25 -21.01 -21.91
CA ASN A 102 1.56 -20.37 -21.85
C ASN A 102 2.07 -20.26 -20.40
N PRO A 103 3.13 -20.98 -20.01
CA PRO A 103 3.64 -20.98 -18.64
C PRO A 103 4.17 -19.62 -18.19
N ARG A 104 4.68 -18.79 -19.11
CA ARG A 104 5.16 -17.43 -18.78
C ARG A 104 4.01 -16.48 -18.46
N TYR A 105 2.89 -16.61 -19.18
CA TYR A 105 1.68 -15.82 -18.92
C TYR A 105 1.08 -16.20 -17.57
N MET A 106 0.94 -17.51 -17.28
CA MET A 106 0.45 -18.00 -16.00
C MET A 106 1.33 -17.57 -14.82
N ARG A 107 2.66 -17.62 -14.94
CA ARG A 107 3.57 -17.11 -13.91
C ARG A 107 3.40 -15.61 -13.66
N SER A 108 3.26 -14.82 -14.72
CA SER A 108 3.08 -13.36 -14.62
C SER A 108 1.73 -13.01 -13.98
N LEU A 109 0.66 -13.73 -14.36
CA LEU A 109 -0.66 -13.58 -13.80
C LEU A 109 -0.68 -13.97 -12.31
N ALA A 110 -0.03 -15.08 -11.95
CA ALA A 110 0.11 -15.51 -10.56
C ALA A 110 0.87 -14.48 -9.72
N LEU A 111 2.01 -13.97 -10.21
CA LEU A 111 2.76 -12.92 -9.53
C LEU A 111 1.94 -11.64 -9.35
N PHE A 112 1.22 -11.21 -10.38
CA PHE A 112 0.33 -10.05 -10.30
C PHE A 112 -0.79 -10.26 -9.26
N GLY A 113 -1.40 -11.44 -9.25
CA GLY A 113 -2.43 -11.82 -8.27
C GLY A 113 -1.90 -11.82 -6.84
N ILE A 114 -0.73 -12.43 -6.61
CA ILE A 114 -0.07 -12.47 -5.30
C ILE A 114 0.26 -11.06 -4.82
N LEU A 115 0.92 -10.24 -5.65
CA LEU A 115 1.27 -8.86 -5.27
C LEU A 115 0.03 -8.01 -4.97
N THR A 116 -1.03 -8.18 -5.75
CA THR A 116 -2.30 -7.49 -5.51
C THR A 116 -2.94 -7.95 -4.20
N ALA A 117 -2.96 -9.26 -3.93
CA ALA A 117 -3.48 -9.81 -2.68
C ALA A 117 -2.69 -9.33 -1.46
N MET A 118 -1.35 -9.28 -1.56
CA MET A 118 -0.51 -8.74 -0.50
C MET A 118 -0.76 -7.25 -0.28
N LEU A 119 -0.88 -6.45 -1.35
CA LEU A 119 -1.21 -5.02 -1.26
C LEU A 119 -2.55 -4.80 -0.56
N LEU A 120 -3.60 -5.51 -1.01
CA LEU A 120 -4.93 -5.42 -0.40
C LEU A 120 -4.91 -5.90 1.05
N GLY A 121 -4.18 -6.98 1.34
CA GLY A 121 -3.99 -7.49 2.70
C GLY A 121 -3.32 -6.47 3.62
N THR A 122 -2.25 -5.83 3.18
CA THR A 122 -1.57 -4.77 3.93
C THR A 122 -2.49 -3.58 4.20
N VAL A 123 -3.25 -3.14 3.20
CA VAL A 123 -4.18 -2.00 3.37
C VAL A 123 -5.35 -2.36 4.26
N ALA A 124 -5.96 -3.53 4.08
CA ALA A 124 -7.11 -3.97 4.87
C ALA A 124 -6.72 -4.23 6.33
N TRP A 125 -5.65 -5.01 6.55
CA TRP A 125 -5.13 -5.26 7.90
C TRP A 125 -4.66 -3.96 8.54
N GLY A 126 -3.83 -3.19 7.83
CA GLY A 126 -3.30 -1.91 8.31
C GLY A 126 -4.42 -0.96 8.69
N GLY A 127 -5.43 -0.79 7.85
CA GLY A 127 -6.61 0.02 8.15
C GLY A 127 -7.37 -0.46 9.39
N PHE A 128 -7.59 -1.77 9.52
CA PHE A 128 -8.27 -2.34 10.69
C PHE A 128 -7.48 -2.11 11.99
N LYS A 129 -6.18 -2.41 12.00
CA LYS A 129 -5.32 -2.15 13.16
C LYS A 129 -5.15 -0.66 13.43
N GLY A 130 -5.11 0.16 12.38
CA GLY A 130 -5.06 1.62 12.49
C GLY A 130 -6.29 2.17 13.19
N TYR A 131 -7.47 1.65 12.87
CA TYR A 131 -8.72 1.95 13.56
C TYR A 131 -8.66 1.56 15.05
N GLU A 132 -8.21 0.34 15.37
CA GLU A 132 -8.05 -0.08 16.78
C GLU A 132 -7.05 0.79 17.55
N VAL A 133 -5.97 1.22 16.89
CA VAL A 133 -4.99 2.14 17.47
C VAL A 133 -5.63 3.48 17.78
N THR A 134 -6.41 4.05 16.86
CA THR A 134 -7.04 5.36 17.08
C THR A 134 -8.15 5.34 18.14
N ASP A 135 -8.76 4.19 18.39
CA ASP A 135 -9.78 4.02 19.44
C ASP A 135 -9.18 3.72 20.82
N SER A 136 -7.88 3.45 20.89
CA SER A 136 -7.20 3.08 22.14
C SER A 136 -7.02 4.26 23.10
N ALA A 137 -7.04 3.96 24.41
CA ALA A 137 -6.81 4.97 25.45
C ALA A 137 -5.40 5.58 25.38
N SER A 138 -4.38 4.80 24.99
CA SER A 138 -3.00 5.28 24.85
C SER A 138 -2.84 6.24 23.68
N PHE A 139 -3.56 6.04 22.56
CA PHE A 139 -3.57 7.03 21.49
C PHE A 139 -4.16 8.36 21.98
N CYS A 140 -5.35 8.32 22.58
CA CYS A 140 -6.00 9.53 23.09
C CYS A 140 -5.18 10.23 24.17
N GLY A 141 -4.66 9.49 25.16
CA GLY A 141 -3.97 10.04 26.31
C GLY A 141 -2.50 10.39 26.10
N GLU A 142 -1.77 9.56 25.34
CA GLU A 142 -0.32 9.69 25.20
C GLU A 142 0.10 10.31 23.86
N ALA A 143 -0.62 10.03 22.76
CA ALA A 143 -0.29 10.66 21.47
C ALA A 143 -0.77 12.14 21.42
N CYS A 144 -1.95 12.43 21.98
CA CYS A 144 -2.50 13.79 22.10
C CYS A 144 -2.19 14.45 23.46
N HIS A 145 -1.11 14.01 24.13
CA HIS A 145 -0.77 14.33 25.52
C HIS A 145 -0.88 15.81 25.93
N THR A 146 -0.72 16.79 25.02
CA THR A 146 -0.87 18.21 25.37
C THR A 146 -2.31 18.58 25.66
N VAL A 147 -3.25 18.13 24.82
CA VAL A 147 -4.68 18.47 24.92
C VAL A 147 -5.40 17.53 25.88
N MET A 148 -4.94 16.28 25.96
CA MET A 148 -5.57 15.23 26.74
C MET A 148 -4.93 14.99 28.11
N ASN A 149 -3.91 15.78 28.52
CA ASN A 149 -3.22 15.58 29.80
C ASN A 149 -4.17 15.49 31.01
N PRO A 150 -5.09 16.47 31.22
CA PRO A 150 -5.95 16.45 32.40
C PRO A 150 -6.83 15.20 32.49
N GLN A 151 -7.37 14.77 31.34
CA GLN A 151 -8.21 13.60 31.19
C GLN A 151 -7.39 12.32 31.35
N TRP A 152 -6.16 12.28 30.83
CA TRP A 152 -5.28 11.12 30.93
C TRP A 152 -4.85 10.84 32.37
N VAL A 153 -4.56 11.89 33.16
CA VAL A 153 -4.25 11.73 34.60
C VAL A 153 -5.46 11.19 35.35
N THR A 154 -6.65 11.74 35.09
CA THR A 154 -7.88 11.28 35.76
C THR A 154 -8.27 9.87 35.33
N TYR A 155 -8.07 9.52 34.05
CA TYR A 155 -8.33 8.18 33.50
C TYR A 155 -7.53 7.11 34.23
N GLN A 156 -6.23 7.34 34.43
CA GLN A 156 -5.33 6.40 35.10
C GLN A 156 -5.72 6.11 36.56
N GLU A 157 -6.24 7.10 37.28
CA GLU A 157 -6.71 6.96 38.67
C GLU A 157 -8.17 6.49 38.77
N SER A 158 -8.86 6.33 37.64
CA SER A 158 -10.28 5.96 37.62
C SER A 158 -10.48 4.44 37.62
N PRO A 159 -11.67 3.96 38.05
CA PRO A 159 -12.07 2.56 37.86
C PRO A 159 -12.11 2.11 36.38
N HIS A 160 -12.07 3.05 35.43
CA HIS A 160 -12.14 2.79 33.99
C HIS A 160 -10.77 2.81 33.30
N ALA A 161 -9.66 2.83 34.05
CA ALA A 161 -8.27 2.85 33.52
C ALA A 161 -7.90 1.65 32.60
N ARG A 162 -8.82 0.71 32.39
CA ARG A 162 -8.66 -0.50 31.56
C ARG A 162 -9.65 -0.58 30.41
N VAL A 163 -10.50 0.43 30.25
CA VAL A 163 -11.55 0.52 29.22
C VAL A 163 -11.11 1.58 28.21
N ALA A 164 -11.29 1.34 26.91
CA ALA A 164 -10.86 2.31 25.92
C ALA A 164 -11.74 3.58 25.96
N CYS A 165 -11.15 4.76 25.73
CA CYS A 165 -11.91 6.02 25.71
C CYS A 165 -13.07 5.98 24.69
N ALA A 166 -12.81 5.34 23.55
CA ALA A 166 -13.78 5.19 22.47
C ALA A 166 -15.04 4.42 22.89
N GLU A 167 -14.96 3.48 23.84
CA GLU A 167 -16.13 2.68 24.26
C GLU A 167 -17.25 3.54 24.84
N CYS A 168 -16.92 4.67 25.49
CA CYS A 168 -17.90 5.61 26.04
C CYS A 168 -18.09 6.87 25.18
N HIS A 169 -17.05 7.37 24.52
CA HIS A 169 -17.09 8.66 23.81
C HIS A 169 -17.40 8.57 22.31
N ILE A 170 -17.10 7.42 21.69
CA ILE A 170 -17.36 7.15 20.27
C ILE A 170 -18.35 5.98 20.16
N GLY A 171 -18.52 5.14 21.18
CA GLY A 171 -19.31 3.92 21.07
C GLY A 171 -18.62 2.83 20.24
N PRO A 172 -19.00 1.55 20.44
CA PRO A 172 -18.26 0.43 19.86
C PRO A 172 -18.52 0.26 18.35
N GLY A 173 -17.43 0.12 17.61
CA GLY A 173 -17.42 -0.39 16.25
C GLY A 173 -17.79 0.61 15.16
N ALA A 174 -17.64 0.15 13.91
CA ALA A 174 -17.84 0.99 12.73
C ALA A 174 -19.26 1.57 12.59
N SER A 175 -20.25 1.01 13.28
CA SER A 175 -21.66 1.44 13.20
C SER A 175 -21.89 2.87 13.70
N PHE A 176 -21.08 3.36 14.65
CA PHE A 176 -21.20 4.74 15.12
C PHE A 176 -20.75 5.75 14.08
N PHE A 177 -19.74 5.42 13.28
CA PHE A 177 -19.24 6.31 12.20
C PHE A 177 -20.19 6.40 10.99
N VAL A 178 -21.14 5.47 10.84
CA VAL A 178 -22.14 5.49 9.74
C VAL A 178 -23.46 6.14 10.17
N ARG A 179 -23.61 6.55 11.44
CA ARG A 179 -24.73 7.38 11.89
C ARG A 179 -24.45 8.84 11.54
N SER A 180 -24.96 9.28 10.39
CA SER A 180 -25.08 10.70 10.01
C SER A 180 -26.32 11.32 10.62
#